data_AF-A0A7S7RAF2-F1
#
_entry.id   AF-A0A7S7RAF2-F1
#
_cell.length_a   1.000
_cell.length_b   1.000
_cell.length_c   1.000
_cell.angle_alpha   90.00
_cell.angle_beta   90.00
_cell.angle_gamma   90.00
#
_symmetry.space_group_name_H-M   'P 1'
#
loop_
_entity.id
_entity.type
_entity.pdbx_description
1 polymer ?
#
loop_
_entity_poly.entity_id
_entity_poly.type
_entity_poly.pdbx_seq_one_letter_code
_entity_poly.pdbx_strand_id
1 'polypeptide(L)'
;MGAELLRVFDKKLQHKYTVTLKKNRLIASSKALKTYCSIQVSPDEIPPLELANTYFRWLTKASKKIIKINNTSDQYQLSFFFLKKPLLVLKLQEHDDQKVQYRVAGGLLAKTEQEGTFTFFRCNGNSVIALEHFHPRLPWLLYLATQAPIHELVMIKFMNRK
;
A
#
# COMPACT_ATOMS: atom_id res chain seq x y z
N MET A 1 -16.19 1.01 15.01
CA MET A 1 -15.40 2.12 14.46
C MET A 1 -14.68 1.76 13.16
N GLY A 2 -13.72 0.82 13.13
CA GLY A 2 -13.02 0.47 11.87
C GLY A 2 -13.90 -0.03 10.71
N ALA A 3 -14.97 -0.78 10.98
CA ALA A 3 -15.92 -1.23 9.95
C ALA A 3 -16.69 -0.07 9.28
N GLU A 4 -16.90 1.03 10.00
CA GLU A 4 -17.58 2.22 9.48
C GLU A 4 -16.67 3.00 8.52
N LEU A 5 -15.39 3.13 8.87
CA LEU A 5 -14.38 3.72 7.97
C LEU A 5 -14.28 2.95 6.66
N LEU A 6 -14.28 1.61 6.69
CA LEU A 6 -14.27 0.80 5.47
C LEU A 6 -15.51 1.02 4.60
N ARG A 7 -16.68 1.29 5.20
CA ARG A 7 -17.91 1.64 4.45
C ARG A 7 -17.80 3.00 3.76
N VAL A 8 -17.07 3.96 4.34
CA VAL A 8 -16.79 5.24 3.67
C VAL A 8 -15.93 5.02 2.42
N PHE A 9 -14.88 4.21 2.52
CA PHE A 9 -14.05 3.86 1.36
C PHE A 9 -14.81 3.05 0.30
N ASP A 10 -15.66 2.13 0.72
CA ASP A 10 -16.52 1.36 -0.18
C ASP A 10 -17.42 2.27 -1.01
N LYS A 11 -18.13 3.20 -0.37
CA LYS A 11 -18.96 4.20 -1.07
C LYS A 11 -18.17 5.04 -2.08
N LYS A 12 -16.92 5.41 -1.75
CA LYS A 12 -16.03 6.17 -2.65
C LYS A 12 -15.60 5.33 -3.87
N LEU A 13 -15.30 4.04 -3.67
CA LEU A 13 -14.66 3.19 -4.69
C LEU A 13 -15.65 2.37 -5.53
N GLN A 14 -16.80 1.98 -4.99
CA GLN A 14 -17.75 1.05 -5.64
C GLN A 14 -18.23 1.49 -7.03
N HIS A 15 -18.22 2.79 -7.32
CA HIS A 15 -18.65 3.33 -8.62
C HIS A 15 -17.66 3.03 -9.76
N LYS A 16 -16.37 2.80 -9.45
CA LYS A 16 -15.31 2.57 -10.45
C LYS A 16 -14.61 1.23 -10.30
N TYR A 17 -14.81 0.55 -9.16
CA TYR A 17 -14.09 -0.64 -8.75
C TYR A 17 -15.04 -1.75 -8.31
N THR A 18 -14.68 -2.99 -8.61
CA THR A 18 -15.23 -4.15 -7.90
C THR A 18 -14.59 -4.19 -6.52
N VAL A 19 -15.40 -3.99 -5.48
CA VAL A 19 -14.94 -3.91 -4.08
C VAL A 19 -15.21 -5.24 -3.35
N THR A 20 -14.27 -5.64 -2.51
CA THR A 20 -14.39 -6.75 -1.57
C THR A 20 -14.09 -6.24 -0.17
N LEU A 21 -15.12 -6.20 0.67
CA LEU A 21 -15.02 -5.84 2.08
C LEU A 21 -14.68 -7.07 2.94
N LYS A 22 -13.77 -6.88 3.88
CA LYS A 22 -13.42 -7.85 4.93
C LYS A 22 -13.38 -7.13 6.28
N LYS A 23 -13.32 -7.87 7.38
CA LYS A 23 -13.46 -7.33 8.76
C LYS A 23 -12.66 -6.04 9.04
N ASN A 24 -11.41 -5.98 8.59
CA ASN A 24 -10.48 -4.88 8.86
C ASN A 24 -9.75 -4.38 7.60
N ARG A 25 -10.24 -4.75 6.41
CA ARG A 25 -9.63 -4.33 5.15
C ARG A 25 -10.63 -4.29 4.01
N LEU A 26 -10.29 -3.52 2.99
CA LEU A 26 -11.01 -3.40 1.74
C LEU A 26 -10.02 -3.61 0.60
N ILE A 27 -10.40 -4.42 -0.37
CA ILE A 27 -9.66 -4.59 -1.62
C ILE A 27 -10.59 -4.14 -2.74
N ALA A 28 -10.07 -3.35 -3.67
CA ALA A 28 -10.83 -2.91 -4.82
C ALA A 28 -10.00 -3.07 -6.10
N SER A 29 -10.61 -3.49 -7.18
CA SER A 29 -9.92 -3.61 -8.47
C SER A 29 -10.81 -3.19 -9.63
N SER A 30 -10.21 -2.65 -10.68
CA SER A 30 -10.92 -2.21 -11.88
C SER A 30 -10.21 -2.74 -13.11
N LYS A 31 -10.85 -3.66 -13.84
CA LYS A 31 -10.30 -4.23 -15.09
C LYS A 31 -10.23 -3.18 -16.20
N ALA A 32 -11.21 -2.28 -16.26
CA ALA A 32 -11.27 -1.21 -17.25
C ALA A 32 -10.10 -0.22 -17.05
N LEU A 33 -9.88 0.22 -15.81
CA LEU A 33 -8.80 1.14 -15.47
C LEU A 33 -7.45 0.43 -15.30
N LYS A 34 -7.44 -0.91 -15.14
CA LYS A 34 -6.28 -1.73 -14.77
C LYS A 34 -5.62 -1.22 -13.49
N THR A 35 -6.44 -0.93 -12.48
CA THR A 35 -6.01 -0.39 -11.19
C THR A 35 -6.44 -1.24 -10.00
N TYR A 36 -5.66 -1.14 -8.94
CA TYR A 36 -5.88 -1.86 -7.70
C TYR A 36 -5.78 -0.92 -6.49
N CYS A 37 -6.66 -1.13 -5.52
CA CYS A 37 -6.64 -0.47 -4.22
C CYS A 37 -6.66 -1.52 -3.10
N SER A 38 -5.98 -1.21 -2.01
CA SER A 38 -5.86 -2.05 -0.83
C SER A 38 -5.80 -1.16 0.39
N ILE A 39 -6.83 -1.24 1.24
CA ILE A 39 -6.99 -0.41 2.42
C ILE A 39 -7.06 -1.32 3.65
N GLN A 40 -6.27 -1.02 4.67
CA GLN A 40 -6.24 -1.75 5.92
C GLN A 40 -6.45 -0.78 7.07
N VAL A 41 -7.29 -1.18 8.02
CA VAL A 41 -7.62 -0.39 9.21
C VAL A 41 -7.20 -1.18 10.44
N SER A 42 -6.41 -0.56 11.31
CA SER A 42 -6.00 -1.08 12.60
C SER A 42 -6.60 -0.23 13.72
N PRO A 43 -7.04 -0.80 14.84
CA PRO A 43 -7.53 -0.03 16.00
C PRO A 43 -6.42 0.69 16.77
N ASP A 44 -5.16 0.62 16.32
CA ASP A 44 -4.06 1.34 16.92
C ASP A 44 -4.08 2.82 16.52
N GLU A 45 -3.48 3.70 17.33
CA GLU A 45 -3.32 5.12 17.03
C GLU A 45 -1.84 5.50 16.82
N ILE A 46 -1.17 4.77 15.93
CA ILE A 46 0.25 5.01 15.64
C ILE A 46 0.37 6.29 14.79
N PRO A 47 1.27 7.23 15.14
CA PRO A 47 1.57 8.39 14.31
C PRO A 47 1.89 7.99 12.86
N PRO A 48 1.39 8.71 11.84
CA PRO A 48 1.50 8.29 10.43
C PRO A 48 2.92 8.00 9.95
N LEU A 49 3.87 8.87 10.30
CA LEU A 49 5.28 8.68 9.95
C LEU A 49 5.88 7.46 10.66
N GLU A 50 5.55 7.26 11.93
CA GLU A 50 5.99 6.09 12.68
C GLU A 50 5.42 4.79 12.11
N LEU A 51 4.15 4.81 11.69
CA LEU A 51 3.50 3.68 11.04
C LEU A 51 4.18 3.32 9.71
N ALA A 52 4.50 4.32 8.89
CA ALA A 52 5.24 4.14 7.64
C ALA A 52 6.64 3.53 7.88
N ASN A 53 7.41 4.12 8.80
CA ASN A 53 8.74 3.63 9.16
C ASN A 53 8.69 2.20 9.72
N THR A 54 7.68 1.90 10.53
CA THR A 54 7.47 0.56 11.09
C THR A 54 7.10 -0.45 10.01
N TYR A 55 6.26 -0.07 9.04
CA TYR A 55 5.94 -0.89 7.88
C TYR A 55 7.16 -1.26 7.06
N PHE A 56 7.98 -0.29 6.67
CA PHE A 56 9.16 -0.56 5.84
C PHE A 56 10.21 -1.39 6.62
N ARG A 57 10.49 -1.06 7.89
CA ARG A 57 11.40 -1.88 8.72
C ARG A 57 10.89 -3.31 8.87
N TRP A 58 9.60 -3.49 9.10
CA TRP A 58 8.98 -4.81 9.19
C TRP A 58 9.07 -5.58 7.88
N LEU A 59 8.82 -4.95 6.73
CA LEU A 59 8.84 -5.60 5.41
C LEU A 59 10.22 -6.20 5.09
N THR A 60 11.29 -5.48 5.43
CA THR A 60 12.68 -5.98 5.29
C THR A 60 12.90 -7.23 6.14
N LYS A 61 12.42 -7.25 7.39
CA LYS A 61 12.55 -8.40 8.30
C LYS A 61 11.67 -9.59 7.85
N ALA A 62 10.41 -9.33 7.54
CA ALA A 62 9.42 -10.35 7.16
C ALA A 62 9.79 -11.05 5.85
N SER A 63 10.43 -10.34 4.92
CA SER A 63 10.98 -10.93 3.70
C SER A 63 12.31 -11.66 3.89
N LYS A 64 12.79 -11.85 5.14
CA LYS A 64 14.11 -12.43 5.44
C LYS A 64 15.24 -11.75 4.65
N LYS A 65 15.21 -10.43 4.54
CA LYS A 65 16.15 -9.58 3.77
C LYS A 65 16.13 -9.80 2.24
N ILE A 66 15.16 -10.56 1.70
CA ILE A 66 14.98 -10.70 0.25
C ILE A 66 14.58 -9.34 -0.35
N ILE A 67 13.69 -8.60 0.31
CA ILE A 67 13.38 -7.21 -0.02
C ILE A 67 14.30 -6.31 0.78
N LYS A 68 15.18 -5.60 0.07
CA LYS A 68 16.00 -4.52 0.60
C LYS A 68 15.26 -3.20 0.42
N ILE A 69 15.25 -2.39 1.46
CA ILE A 69 14.69 -1.04 1.43
C ILE A 69 15.84 -0.06 1.59
N ASN A 70 15.99 0.82 0.62
CA ASN A 70 16.86 1.99 0.72
C ASN A 70 15.95 3.22 0.86
N ASN A 71 16.23 4.07 1.83
CA ASN A 71 15.47 5.29 2.06
C ASN A 71 16.39 6.52 2.09
N THR A 72 15.91 7.61 1.50
CA THR A 72 16.43 8.97 1.68
C THR A 72 15.45 9.75 2.54
N SER A 73 15.64 11.06 2.68
CA SER A 73 14.69 11.94 3.38
C SER A 73 13.30 11.97 2.73
N ASP A 74 13.23 11.76 1.41
CA ASP A 74 12.03 11.98 0.59
C ASP A 74 11.60 10.76 -0.24
N GLN A 75 12.32 9.64 -0.18
CA GLN A 75 12.07 8.52 -1.08
C GLN A 75 12.33 7.17 -0.41
N TYR A 76 11.50 6.19 -0.75
CA TYR A 76 11.73 4.77 -0.50
C TYR A 76 11.95 4.02 -1.83
N GLN A 77 12.98 3.18 -1.87
CA GLN A 77 13.23 2.24 -2.96
C GLN A 77 13.21 0.83 -2.41
N LEU A 78 12.30 0.01 -2.93
CA LEU A 78 12.19 -1.41 -2.62
C LEU A 78 12.87 -2.18 -3.74
N SER A 79 13.85 -3.02 -3.42
CA SER A 79 14.61 -3.82 -4.38
C SER A 79 14.72 -5.26 -3.89
N PHE A 80 14.85 -6.22 -4.81
CA PHE A 80 15.39 -7.51 -4.40
C PHE A 80 16.87 -7.35 -4.04
N PHE A 81 17.35 -8.06 -3.02
CA PHE A 81 18.75 -7.98 -2.56
C PHE A 81 19.78 -8.19 -3.71
N PHE A 82 19.44 -9.00 -4.71
CA PHE A 82 20.30 -9.32 -5.85
C PHE A 82 20.05 -8.46 -7.11
N LEU A 83 19.03 -7.60 -7.15
CA LEU A 83 18.77 -6.73 -8.29
C LEU A 83 19.28 -5.31 -8.06
N LYS A 84 19.92 -4.75 -9.10
CA LYS A 84 20.36 -3.34 -9.12
C LYS A 84 19.20 -2.36 -9.32
N LYS A 85 18.16 -2.75 -10.06
CA LYS A 85 16.99 -1.90 -10.35
C LYS A 85 15.91 -2.08 -9.28
N PRO A 86 15.28 -0.99 -8.79
CA PRO A 86 14.23 -1.08 -7.79
C PRO A 86 12.95 -1.72 -8.37
N LEU A 87 12.31 -2.54 -7.56
CA LEU A 87 10.98 -3.11 -7.83
C LEU A 87 9.90 -2.04 -7.77
N LEU A 88 10.00 -1.17 -6.77
CA LEU A 88 9.05 -0.09 -6.52
C LEU A 88 9.79 1.12 -5.98
N VAL A 89 9.44 2.28 -6.50
CA VAL A 89 9.91 3.58 -6.02
C VAL A 89 8.73 4.37 -5.50
N LEU A 90 8.85 4.86 -4.27
CA LEU A 90 7.85 5.66 -3.57
C LEU A 90 8.48 7.00 -3.21
N LYS A 91 7.88 8.11 -3.65
CA LYS A 91 8.36 9.47 -3.34
C LYS A 91 7.38 10.17 -2.41
N LEU A 92 7.89 10.81 -1.38
CA LEU A 92 7.10 11.60 -0.44
C LEU A 92 6.37 12.70 -1.22
N GLN A 93 5.05 12.75 -1.05
CA GLN A 93 4.20 13.76 -1.66
C GLN A 93 3.62 14.70 -0.61
N GLU A 94 3.28 14.16 0.56
CA GLU A 94 2.65 14.93 1.64
C GLU A 94 3.03 14.32 3.00
N HIS A 95 3.22 15.18 3.99
CA HIS A 95 3.56 14.78 5.35
C HIS A 95 3.06 15.83 6.34
N ASP A 96 2.17 15.41 7.24
CA ASP A 96 1.72 16.15 8.41
C ASP A 96 1.45 15.17 9.59
N ASP A 97 0.95 15.70 10.70
CA ASP A 97 0.66 14.94 11.92
C ASP A 97 -0.45 13.89 11.75
N GLN A 98 -1.29 14.00 10.73
CA GLN A 98 -2.44 13.14 10.47
C GLN A 98 -2.21 12.20 9.28
N LYS A 99 -1.28 12.50 8.38
CA LYS A 99 -1.04 11.76 7.14
C LYS A 99 0.40 11.84 6.65
N VAL A 100 0.89 10.71 6.15
CA VAL A 100 2.07 10.61 5.31
C VAL A 100 1.67 9.90 4.02
N GLN A 101 1.88 10.56 2.89
CA GLN A 101 1.54 10.04 1.57
C GLN A 101 2.78 9.93 0.69
N TYR A 102 2.96 8.76 0.10
CA TYR A 102 3.95 8.53 -0.94
C TYR A 102 3.28 8.33 -2.29
N ARG A 103 3.76 9.00 -3.33
CA ARG A 103 3.41 8.70 -4.71
C ARG A 103 4.21 7.49 -5.20
N VAL A 104 3.56 6.59 -5.92
CA VAL A 104 4.23 5.52 -6.67
C VAL A 104 4.90 6.15 -7.91
N ALA A 105 6.22 6.22 -7.89
CA ALA A 105 7.04 6.88 -8.91
C ALA A 105 7.65 5.90 -9.93
N GLY A 106 7.30 4.61 -9.87
CA GLY A 106 7.72 3.58 -10.83
C GLY A 106 8.50 2.43 -10.21
N GLY A 107 9.42 1.86 -10.98
CA GLY A 107 10.13 0.62 -10.65
C GLY A 107 9.77 -0.52 -11.62
N LEU A 108 10.33 -1.71 -11.41
CA LEU A 108 10.05 -2.87 -12.27
C LEU A 108 8.60 -3.37 -12.17
N LEU A 109 7.90 -3.12 -11.06
CA LEU A 109 6.54 -3.61 -10.84
C LEU A 109 5.45 -2.58 -11.17
N ALA A 110 5.83 -1.31 -11.33
CA ALA A 110 4.88 -0.19 -11.39
C ALA A 110 5.20 0.74 -12.58
N LYS A 111 4.17 1.34 -13.19
CA LYS A 111 4.38 2.36 -14.23
C LYS A 111 4.93 3.66 -13.60
N THR A 112 5.75 4.40 -14.34
CA THR A 112 6.40 5.64 -13.84
C THR A 112 5.38 6.79 -13.73
N GLU A 113 4.54 6.95 -14.74
CA GLU A 113 3.48 7.96 -14.77
C GLU A 113 2.16 7.31 -14.35
N GLN A 114 1.92 7.30 -13.05
CA GLN A 114 0.67 6.84 -12.48
C GLN A 114 0.20 7.74 -11.34
N GLU A 115 -1.07 7.60 -11.01
CA GLU A 115 -1.75 8.27 -9.89
C GLU A 115 -1.72 7.43 -8.60
N GLY A 116 -1.03 6.29 -8.61
CA GLY A 116 -0.97 5.40 -7.48
C GLY A 116 -0.31 6.05 -6.26
N THR A 117 -0.93 5.93 -5.10
CA THR A 117 -0.43 6.44 -3.83
C THR A 117 -0.37 5.34 -2.78
N PHE A 118 0.58 5.48 -1.86
CA PHE A 118 0.69 4.65 -0.67
C PHE A 118 0.71 5.56 0.55
N THR A 119 -0.41 5.56 1.27
CA THR A 119 -0.73 6.54 2.30
C THR A 119 -0.89 5.87 3.65
N PHE A 120 -0.34 6.51 4.67
CA PHE A 120 -0.46 6.17 6.08
C PHE A 120 -1.15 7.34 6.75
N PHE A 121 -2.25 7.11 7.46
CA PHE A 121 -2.95 8.21 8.12
C PHE A 121 -3.74 7.74 9.34
N ARG A 122 -4.13 8.69 10.18
CA ARG A 122 -5.03 8.46 11.31
C ARG A 122 -6.42 8.97 10.98
N CYS A 123 -7.44 8.22 11.38
CA CYS A 123 -8.83 8.64 11.22
C CYS A 123 -9.67 8.03 12.33
N ASN A 124 -10.37 8.87 13.10
CA ASN A 124 -11.29 8.47 14.17
C ASN A 124 -10.69 7.41 15.11
N GLY A 125 -9.49 7.65 15.63
CA GLY A 125 -8.80 6.72 16.53
C GLY A 125 -8.38 5.39 15.90
N ASN A 126 -8.21 5.33 14.58
CA ASN A 126 -7.68 4.17 13.87
C ASN A 126 -6.49 4.60 12.99
N SER A 127 -5.48 3.75 12.92
CA SER A 127 -4.42 3.80 11.91
C SER A 127 -4.90 3.15 10.62
N VAL A 128 -4.67 3.82 9.50
CA VAL A 128 -5.04 3.35 8.17
C VAL A 128 -3.81 3.30 7.27
N ILE A 129 -3.69 2.21 6.51
CA ILE A 129 -2.74 2.09 5.41
C ILE A 129 -3.53 1.88 4.13
N ALA A 130 -3.29 2.70 3.13
CA ALA A 130 -4.01 2.68 1.87
C ALA A 130 -3.03 2.70 0.70
N LEU A 131 -3.06 1.65 -0.12
CA LEU A 131 -2.60 1.71 -1.50
C LEU A 131 -3.81 2.08 -2.36
N GLU A 132 -3.81 3.25 -2.98
CA GLU A 132 -4.89 3.70 -3.87
C GLU A 132 -4.38 3.81 -5.31
N HIS A 133 -5.25 3.48 -6.28
CA HIS A 133 -5.03 3.68 -7.72
C HIS A 133 -3.72 3.09 -8.28
N PHE A 134 -3.24 1.98 -7.72
CA PHE A 134 -1.99 1.35 -8.16
C PHE A 134 -2.13 0.78 -9.57
N HIS A 135 -1.25 1.22 -10.46
CA HIS A 135 -1.15 0.76 -11.85
C HIS A 135 0.07 -0.16 -12.00
N PRO A 136 -0.14 -1.48 -12.14
CA PRO A 136 0.94 -2.42 -12.34
C PRO A 136 1.57 -2.27 -13.72
N ARG A 137 2.85 -2.64 -13.82
CA ARG A 137 3.55 -2.76 -15.10
C ARG A 137 3.21 -4.08 -15.82
N LEU A 138 2.87 -5.13 -15.07
CA LEU A 138 2.49 -6.43 -15.64
C LEU A 138 1.13 -6.36 -16.36
N PRO A 139 0.90 -7.23 -17.37
CA PRO A 139 -0.44 -7.46 -17.89
C PRO A 139 -1.42 -7.78 -16.76
N TRP A 140 -2.65 -7.26 -16.88
CA TRP A 140 -3.62 -7.22 -15.78
C TRP A 140 -3.90 -8.59 -15.15
N LEU A 141 -4.07 -9.63 -15.96
CA LEU A 141 -4.30 -11.00 -15.45
C LEU A 141 -3.11 -11.53 -14.65
N LEU A 142 -1.89 -11.31 -15.14
CA LEU A 142 -0.68 -11.75 -14.46
C LEU A 142 -0.49 -11.00 -13.15
N TYR A 143 -0.83 -9.71 -13.11
CA TYR A 143 -0.85 -8.93 -11.87
C TYR A 143 -1.80 -9.53 -10.83
N LEU A 144 -3.04 -9.84 -11.22
CA LEU A 144 -4.04 -10.43 -10.33
C LEU A 144 -3.62 -11.82 -9.83
N ALA A 145 -2.89 -12.60 -10.63
CA ALA A 145 -2.41 -13.92 -10.23
C ALA A 145 -1.16 -13.90 -9.33
N THR A 146 -0.40 -12.79 -9.31
CA THR A 146 0.92 -12.74 -8.65
C THR A 146 1.03 -11.64 -7.60
N GLN A 147 1.07 -10.38 -8.03
CA GLN A 147 1.36 -9.25 -7.15
C GLN A 147 0.22 -8.96 -6.20
N ALA A 148 -1.05 -9.03 -6.63
CA ALA A 148 -2.19 -8.75 -5.76
C ALA A 148 -2.30 -9.73 -4.57
N PRO A 149 -2.20 -11.06 -4.76
CA PRO A 149 -2.21 -12.02 -3.65
C PRO A 149 -1.00 -11.86 -2.72
N ILE A 150 0.20 -11.64 -3.27
CA ILE A 150 1.41 -11.40 -2.46
C ILE A 150 1.24 -10.13 -1.64
N HIS A 151 0.74 -9.04 -2.24
CA HIS A 151 0.50 -7.78 -1.55
C HIS A 151 -0.55 -7.94 -0.45
N GLU A 152 -1.67 -8.63 -0.71
CA GLU A 152 -2.67 -8.91 0.33
C GLU A 152 -2.05 -9.69 1.49
N LEU A 153 -1.25 -10.74 1.21
CA LEU A 153 -0.57 -11.52 2.24
C LEU A 153 0.38 -10.67 3.08
N VAL A 154 1.15 -9.78 2.45
CA VAL A 154 2.05 -8.84 3.13
C VAL A 154 1.24 -7.94 4.07
N MET A 155 0.15 -7.34 3.60
CA MET A 155 -0.68 -6.45 4.42
C MET A 155 -1.36 -7.20 5.58
N ILE A 156 -1.84 -8.43 5.37
CA ILE A 156 -2.39 -9.27 6.44
C ILE A 156 -1.34 -9.59 7.49
N LYS A 157 -0.14 -10.01 7.08
CA LYS A 157 0.93 -10.33 8.02
C LYS A 157 1.41 -9.10 8.79
N PHE A 158 1.45 -7.94 8.14
CA PHE A 158 1.79 -6.69 8.81
C PHE A 158 0.75 -6.33 9.86
N MET A 159 -0.54 -6.41 9.53
CA MET A 159 -1.63 -6.06 10.45
C MET A 159 -1.75 -7.02 11.64
N ASN A 160 -1.26 -8.25 11.51
CA ASN A 160 -1.23 -9.23 12.60
C ASN A 160 0.15 -9.36 13.27
N ARG A 161 1.07 -8.43 13.02
CA ARG A 161 2.37 -8.42 13.70
C ARG A 161 2.14 -8.18 15.20
N LYS A 162 2.59 -9.11 16.02
CA LYS A 162 2.70 -8.93 17.48
C LYS A 162 4.05 -8.30 17.79
#